data_AF-A0A378QH26-F1
#
_entry.id   AF-A0A378QH26-F1
#
_cell.length_a   1.000
_cell.length_b   1.000
_cell.length_c   1.000
_cell.angle_alpha   90.00
_cell.angle_beta   90.00
_cell.angle_gamma   90.00
#
_symmetry.space_group_name_H-M   'P 1'
#
loop_
_entity.id
_entity.type
_entity.pdbx_description
1 polymer ?
#
loop_
_entity_poly.entity_id
_entity_poly.type
_entity_poly.pdbx_seq_one_letter_code
_entity_poly.pdbx_strand_id
1 'polypeptide(L)'
;MVELSNGRKTKFFSVELKSTKKNEIPGSSVQQINPYEWVIFIKQGNPIEIATGLYLNSITEKMQFPDRSPRPQVAFNTLKNWNKENFIRENNSLIFKVTQSEWDNKNKLIVNWKLVLVEQWLKIIDFFPNPDFCRFLKTSTLILTRVYF
;
A
#
# COMPACT_ATOMS: atom_id res chain seq x y z
N MET A 1 -10.27 -17.62 9.27
CA MET A 1 -9.14 -18.32 8.62
C MET A 1 -9.47 -18.46 7.15
N VAL A 2 -8.52 -18.14 6.26
CA VAL A 2 -8.68 -18.30 4.80
C VAL A 2 -7.80 -19.46 4.34
N GLU A 3 -8.36 -20.30 3.47
CA GLU A 3 -7.64 -21.36 2.78
C GLU A 3 -7.18 -20.87 1.40
N LEU A 4 -5.89 -21.02 1.12
CA LEU A 4 -5.31 -20.79 -0.20
C LEU A 4 -4.72 -22.09 -0.72
N SER A 5 -5.19 -22.52 -1.89
CA SER A 5 -4.68 -23.70 -2.59
C SER A 5 -4.18 -23.31 -3.98
N ASN A 6 -3.04 -23.86 -4.37
CA ASN A 6 -2.53 -23.78 -5.75
C ASN A 6 -2.74 -25.09 -6.52
N GLY A 7 -3.65 -25.95 -6.05
CA GLY A 7 -3.91 -27.28 -6.61
C GLY A 7 -2.89 -28.36 -6.21
N ARG A 8 -1.76 -28.00 -5.59
CA ARG A 8 -0.74 -28.96 -5.09
C ARG A 8 -0.49 -28.85 -3.59
N LYS A 9 -0.58 -27.64 -3.05
CA LYS A 9 -0.38 -27.34 -1.62
C LYS A 9 -1.48 -26.41 -1.15
N THR A 10 -1.99 -26.71 0.05
CA THR A 10 -2.94 -25.88 0.77
C THR A 10 -2.23 -25.20 1.94
N LYS A 11 -2.49 -23.91 2.14
CA LYS A 11 -2.02 -23.13 3.28
C LYS A 11 -3.19 -22.39 3.93
N PHE A 12 -3.13 -22.28 5.24
CA PHE A 12 -4.10 -21.54 6.05
C PHE A 12 -3.50 -20.24 6.54
N PHE A 13 -4.29 -19.18 6.45
CA PHE A 13 -3.90 -17.84 6.88
C PHE A 13 -4.88 -17.31 7.92
N SER A 14 -4.34 -16.59 8.91
CA SER A 14 -5.15 -15.76 9.79
C SER A 14 -5.87 -14.69 8.97
N VAL A 15 -7.02 -14.26 9.50
CA VAL A 15 -7.83 -13.22 8.87
C VAL A 15 -8.15 -12.21 9.95
N GLU A 16 -7.80 -10.96 9.71
CA GLU A 16 -8.23 -9.86 10.53
C GLU A 16 -9.57 -9.31 10.05
N LEU A 17 -10.43 -8.91 10.98
CA LEU A 17 -11.65 -8.18 10.67
C LEU A 17 -11.41 -6.69 10.94
N LYS A 18 -11.59 -5.84 9.92
CA LYS A 18 -11.58 -4.38 10.09
C LYS A 18 -12.89 -3.78 9.65
N SER A 19 -13.29 -2.74 10.35
CA SER A 19 -14.41 -1.91 9.95
C SER A 19 -14.07 -0.43 9.97
N THR A 20 -14.67 0.32 9.06
CA THR A 20 -14.55 1.78 8.97
C THR A 20 -15.90 2.40 8.63
N LYS A 21 -16.18 3.59 9.17
CA LYS A 21 -17.34 4.42 8.75
C LYS A 21 -17.04 5.24 7.49
N LYS A 22 -15.76 5.51 7.23
CA LYS A 22 -15.28 6.29 6.09
C LYS A 22 -14.60 5.35 5.09
N ASN A 23 -13.71 5.87 4.26
CA ASN A 23 -12.91 5.08 3.33
C ASN A 23 -11.56 4.67 3.95
N GLU A 24 -10.89 5.62 4.60
CA GLU A 24 -9.50 5.53 5.02
C GLU A 24 -9.38 5.17 6.50
N ILE A 25 -8.34 4.42 6.83
CA ILE A 25 -7.86 4.23 8.21
C ILE A 25 -6.51 4.96 8.32
N PRO A 26 -6.32 5.87 9.30
CA PRO A 26 -5.08 6.64 9.43
C PRO A 26 -3.84 5.76 9.59
N GLY A 27 -2.72 6.19 8.99
CA GLY A 27 -1.46 5.43 8.91
C GLY A 27 -0.80 5.05 10.24
N SER A 28 -1.22 5.62 11.38
CA SER A 28 -0.76 5.18 12.71
C SER A 28 -1.17 3.75 13.04
N SER A 29 -2.30 3.29 12.52
CA SER A 29 -2.73 1.89 12.68
C SER A 29 -2.01 0.95 11.72
N VAL A 30 -1.43 1.46 10.62
CA VAL A 30 -0.81 0.66 9.55
C VAL A 30 0.60 0.17 9.92
N GLN A 31 1.35 0.93 10.73
CA GLN A 31 2.69 0.52 11.19
C GLN A 31 2.70 -0.73 12.08
N GLN A 32 1.54 -1.14 12.58
CA GLN A 32 1.37 -2.32 13.44
C GLN A 32 0.73 -3.50 12.69
N ILE A 33 0.35 -3.32 11.42
CA ILE A 33 -0.35 -4.34 10.63
C ILE A 33 0.66 -5.18 9.87
N ASN A 34 0.49 -6.50 9.92
CA ASN A 34 1.21 -7.41 9.04
C ASN A 34 0.64 -7.25 7.61
N PRO A 35 1.41 -6.72 6.65
CA PRO A 35 0.91 -6.45 5.30
C PRO A 35 0.52 -7.72 4.53
N TYR A 36 1.05 -8.88 4.96
CA TYR A 36 0.79 -10.18 4.37
C TYR A 36 -0.39 -10.91 5.04
N GLU A 37 -1.06 -10.28 6.01
CA GLU A 37 -2.26 -10.82 6.62
C GLU A 37 -3.49 -10.56 5.74
N TRP A 38 -4.42 -11.53 5.73
CA TRP A 38 -5.70 -11.36 5.07
C TRP A 38 -6.62 -10.50 5.92
N VAL A 39 -7.39 -9.62 5.27
CA VAL A 39 -8.37 -8.77 5.93
C VAL A 39 -9.75 -8.95 5.32
N ILE A 40 -10.77 -9.10 6.17
CA ILE A 40 -12.16 -8.80 5.81
C ILE A 40 -12.40 -7.36 6.20
N PHE A 41 -12.58 -6.50 5.20
CA PHE A 41 -12.74 -5.08 5.37
C PHE A 41 -14.20 -4.68 5.14
N ILE A 42 -14.85 -4.19 6.20
CA ILE A 42 -16.24 -3.76 6.20
C ILE A 42 -16.29 -2.23 6.19
N LYS A 43 -16.89 -1.65 5.17
CA LYS A 43 -17.27 -0.24 5.18
C LYS A 43 -18.73 -0.13 5.65
N GLN A 44 -18.89 0.42 6.84
CA GLN A 44 -20.18 0.66 7.46
C GLN A 44 -20.93 1.74 6.67
N GLY A 45 -22.23 1.54 6.48
CA GLY A 45 -23.07 2.43 5.70
C GLY A 45 -24.38 1.75 5.35
N ASN A 46 -25.19 2.42 4.53
CA ASN A 46 -26.37 1.84 3.91
C ASN A 46 -26.28 2.06 2.38
N PRO A 47 -25.90 1.03 1.59
CA PRO A 47 -25.64 -0.35 2.01
C PRO A 47 -24.29 -0.54 2.72
N ILE A 48 -24.17 -1.63 3.49
CA ILE A 48 -22.88 -2.11 4.00
C ILE A 48 -22.09 -2.67 2.81
N GLU A 49 -20.82 -2.29 2.70
CA GLU A 49 -19.94 -2.79 1.66
C GLU A 49 -18.81 -3.63 2.28
N ILE A 50 -18.43 -4.73 1.61
CA ILE A 50 -17.42 -5.67 2.10
C ILE A 50 -16.39 -5.91 0.99
N ALA A 51 -15.12 -5.90 1.36
CA ALA A 51 -14.01 -6.30 0.51
C ALA A 51 -13.09 -7.24 1.32
N THR A 52 -12.45 -8.19 0.65
CA THR A 52 -11.47 -9.09 1.27
C THR A 52 -10.21 -9.15 0.43
N GLY A 53 -9.06 -9.42 1.04
CA GLY A 53 -7.77 -9.52 0.37
C GLY A 53 -6.61 -9.38 1.33
N LEU A 54 -5.39 -9.32 0.81
CA LEU A 54 -4.22 -8.98 1.61
C LEU A 54 -4.24 -7.49 1.99
N TYR A 55 -3.84 -7.16 3.21
CA TYR A 55 -3.69 -5.77 3.65
C TYR A 55 -2.85 -4.94 2.71
N LEU A 56 -1.79 -5.54 2.16
CA LEU A 56 -0.94 -4.92 1.17
C LEU A 56 -1.72 -4.31 0.00
N ASN A 57 -2.84 -4.91 -0.40
CA ASN A 57 -3.67 -4.42 -1.50
C ASN A 57 -4.60 -3.26 -1.10
N SER A 58 -4.68 -2.94 0.18
CA SER A 58 -5.45 -1.79 0.68
C SER A 58 -4.61 -0.53 0.86
N ILE A 59 -3.27 -0.64 0.76
CA ILE A 59 -2.35 0.49 0.92
C ILE A 59 -2.53 1.49 -0.23
N THR A 60 -2.80 2.75 0.11
CA THR A 60 -2.93 3.84 -0.86
C THR A 60 -1.56 4.30 -1.33
N GLU A 61 -1.45 4.67 -2.60
CA GLU A 61 -0.25 5.33 -3.14
C GLU A 61 -0.12 6.80 -2.71
N LYS A 62 -1.13 7.35 -2.01
CA LYS A 62 -1.10 8.71 -1.48
C LYS A 62 -0.18 8.78 -0.26
N MET A 63 1.01 9.33 -0.44
CA MET A 63 1.84 9.80 0.68
C MET A 63 1.46 11.25 0.98
N GLN A 64 0.90 11.50 2.17
CA GLN A 64 0.67 12.86 2.64
C GLN A 64 2.02 13.57 2.86
N PHE A 65 2.10 14.83 2.41
CA PHE A 65 3.27 15.69 2.53
C PHE A 65 3.64 15.93 4.01
N PRO A 66 4.93 15.99 4.38
CA PRO A 66 5.30 15.89 5.79
C PRO A 66 5.09 17.20 6.54
N ASP A 67 4.07 17.23 7.39
CA ASP A 67 4.24 17.74 8.76
C ASP A 67 4.79 16.62 9.67
N ARG A 68 4.72 15.35 9.23
CA ARG A 68 5.27 14.15 9.90
C ARG A 68 5.82 13.17 8.88
N SER A 69 6.70 12.25 9.28
CA SER A 69 7.23 11.18 8.42
C SER A 69 6.10 10.52 7.60
N PRO A 70 6.21 10.45 6.26
CA PRO A 70 5.17 9.89 5.40
C PRO A 70 4.77 8.50 5.86
N ARG A 71 3.47 8.24 5.98
CA ARG A 71 2.94 6.95 6.44
C ARG A 71 2.02 6.39 5.38
N PRO A 72 2.17 5.11 4.98
CA PRO A 72 1.19 4.48 4.13
C PRO A 72 -0.18 4.54 4.84
N GLN A 73 -1.20 4.97 4.11
CA GLN A 73 -2.58 4.89 4.55
C GLN A 73 -3.22 3.65 3.93
N VAL A 74 -4.20 3.07 4.61
CA VAL A 74 -5.01 1.99 4.02
C VAL A 74 -6.42 2.50 3.77
N ALA A 75 -7.01 2.06 2.66
CA ALA A 75 -8.35 2.48 2.27
C ALA A 75 -9.17 1.32 1.71
N PHE A 76 -10.44 1.30 2.09
CA PHE A 76 -11.41 0.32 1.62
C PHE A 76 -11.55 0.35 0.10
N ASN A 77 -11.68 1.54 -0.49
CA ASN A 77 -11.84 1.71 -1.94
C ASN A 77 -10.62 1.25 -2.72
N THR A 78 -9.41 1.36 -2.15
CA THR A 78 -8.19 0.84 -2.79
C THR A 78 -8.26 -0.67 -2.93
N LEU A 79 -8.58 -1.37 -1.84
CA LEU A 79 -8.77 -2.82 -1.88
C LEU A 79 -9.92 -3.22 -2.80
N LYS A 80 -11.07 -2.54 -2.69
CA LYS A 80 -12.25 -2.80 -3.52
C LYS A 80 -11.95 -2.62 -5.02
N ASN A 81 -11.22 -1.58 -5.39
CA ASN A 81 -10.86 -1.34 -6.79
C ASN A 81 -9.82 -2.35 -7.28
N TRP A 82 -8.79 -2.61 -6.48
CA TRP A 82 -7.79 -3.63 -6.81
C TRP A 82 -8.45 -5.00 -7.04
N ASN A 83 -9.43 -5.37 -6.20
CA ASN A 83 -10.19 -6.61 -6.32
C ASN A 83 -10.94 -6.75 -7.65
N LYS A 84 -11.43 -5.66 -8.26
CA LYS A 84 -12.16 -5.73 -9.54
C LYS A 84 -11.29 -6.23 -10.68
N GLU A 85 -10.00 -5.94 -10.61
CA GLU A 85 -9.02 -6.26 -11.67
C GLU A 85 -8.33 -7.60 -11.40
N ASN A 86 -8.23 -7.99 -10.13
CA ASN A 86 -7.35 -9.07 -9.69
C ASN A 86 -8.09 -10.30 -9.13
N PHE A 87 -9.38 -10.19 -8.81
CA PHE A 87 -10.20 -11.34 -8.50
C PHE A 87 -11.04 -11.78 -9.69
N ILE A 88 -10.90 -13.05 -10.05
CA ILE A 88 -11.70 -13.69 -11.10
C ILE A 88 -12.49 -14.82 -10.47
N ARG A 89 -13.78 -14.88 -10.76
CA ARG A 89 -14.66 -15.95 -10.28
C ARG A 89 -14.72 -17.05 -11.33
N GLU A 90 -14.24 -18.24 -10.97
CA GLU A 90 -14.28 -19.44 -11.83
C GLU A 90 -14.69 -20.64 -10.98
N ASN A 91 -15.65 -21.45 -11.46
CA ASN A 91 -16.00 -22.74 -10.86
C ASN A 91 -16.15 -22.72 -9.33
N ASN A 92 -16.98 -21.79 -8.84
CA ASN A 92 -17.24 -21.57 -7.41
C ASN A 92 -16.00 -21.19 -6.56
N SER A 93 -14.88 -20.91 -7.21
CA SER A 93 -13.63 -20.46 -6.62
C SER A 93 -13.39 -18.99 -6.95
N LEU A 94 -12.70 -18.31 -6.05
CA LEU A 94 -12.24 -16.94 -6.26
C LEU A 94 -10.74 -16.99 -6.51
N ILE A 95 -10.33 -16.74 -7.75
CA ILE A 95 -8.94 -16.78 -8.18
C ILE A 95 -8.34 -15.40 -7.97
N PHE A 96 -7.29 -15.36 -7.14
CA PHE A 96 -6.46 -14.18 -6.90
C PHE A 96 -5.31 -14.17 -7.91
N LYS A 97 -5.32 -13.23 -8.86
CA LYS A 97 -4.21 -13.01 -9.80
C LYS A 97 -3.37 -11.84 -9.31
N VAL A 98 -2.07 -12.05 -9.24
CA VAL A 98 -1.09 -10.99 -9.01
C VAL A 98 0.14 -11.30 -9.84
N THR A 99 0.66 -10.30 -10.54
CA THR A 99 1.93 -10.46 -11.26
C THR A 99 3.10 -10.30 -10.29
N GLN A 100 4.26 -10.88 -10.62
CA GLN A 100 5.47 -10.71 -9.79
C GLN A 100 5.88 -9.23 -9.69
N SER A 101 5.75 -8.47 -10.78
CA SER A 101 6.07 -7.04 -10.82
C SER A 101 5.19 -6.23 -9.86
N GLU A 102 3.88 -6.48 -9.84
CA GLU A 102 2.97 -5.81 -8.88
C GLU A 102 3.32 -6.17 -7.44
N TRP A 103 3.60 -7.45 -7.17
CA TRP A 103 4.01 -7.92 -5.85
C TRP A 103 5.28 -7.21 -5.36
N ASP A 104 6.30 -7.12 -6.23
CA ASP A 104 7.58 -6.48 -5.89
C ASP A 104 7.42 -4.98 -5.64
N ASN A 105 6.63 -4.28 -6.46
CA ASN A 105 6.36 -2.85 -6.28
C ASN A 105 5.64 -2.57 -4.96
N LYS A 106 4.64 -3.40 -4.65
CA LYS A 106 3.89 -3.35 -3.40
C LYS A 106 4.78 -3.63 -2.18
N ASN A 107 5.70 -4.59 -2.27
CA ASN A 107 6.67 -4.85 -1.20
C ASN A 107 7.67 -3.71 -1.01
N LYS A 108 8.14 -3.08 -2.10
CA LYS A 108 9.01 -1.90 -2.01
C LYS A 108 8.34 -0.77 -1.24
N LEU A 109 7.04 -0.54 -1.47
CA LEU A 109 6.24 0.46 -0.76
C LEU A 109 6.09 0.17 0.74
N ILE A 110 6.21 -1.08 1.20
CA ILE A 110 6.15 -1.41 2.62
C ILE A 110 7.56 -1.35 3.23
N VAL A 111 8.49 -2.09 2.64
CA VAL A 111 9.82 -2.32 3.22
C VAL A 111 10.66 -1.05 3.14
N ASN A 112 10.53 -0.29 2.04
CA ASN A 112 11.43 0.82 1.74
C ASN A 112 10.67 2.04 1.21
N TRP A 113 9.53 2.36 1.83
CA TRP A 113 8.69 3.50 1.46
C TRP A 113 9.46 4.83 1.39
N LYS A 114 10.48 5.02 2.26
CA LYS A 114 11.34 6.21 2.25
C LYS A 114 12.10 6.34 0.92
N LEU A 115 12.65 5.24 0.42
CA LEU A 115 13.38 5.20 -0.84
C LEU A 115 12.42 5.46 -2.02
N VAL A 116 11.24 4.83 -2.02
CA VAL A 116 10.21 5.07 -3.05
C VAL A 116 9.82 6.55 -3.10
N LEU A 117 9.66 7.19 -1.93
CA LEU A 117 9.38 8.62 -1.87
C LEU A 117 10.53 9.43 -2.47
N VAL A 118 11.79 9.16 -2.11
CA VAL A 118 12.96 9.85 -2.69
C VAL A 118 13.01 9.67 -4.21
N GLU A 119 12.76 8.47 -4.73
CA GLU A 119 12.73 8.21 -6.17
C GLU A 119 11.60 8.98 -6.88
N GLN A 120 10.41 9.05 -6.29
CA GLN A 120 9.30 9.85 -6.82
C GLN A 120 9.66 11.34 -6.83
N TRP A 121 10.34 11.82 -5.79
CA TRP A 121 10.82 13.19 -5.71
C TRP A 121 11.86 13.52 -6.78
N LEU A 122 12.85 12.65 -6.97
CA LEU A 122 13.86 12.83 -8.01
C LEU A 122 13.21 12.93 -9.39
N LYS A 123 12.18 12.12 -9.68
CA LYS A 123 11.42 12.23 -10.94
C LYS A 123 10.72 13.57 -11.12
N ILE A 124 10.12 14.12 -10.05
CA ILE A 124 9.48 15.45 -10.10
C ILE A 124 10.53 16.53 -10.35
N ILE A 125 11.68 16.43 -9.68
CA ILE A 125 12.80 17.37 -9.84
C ILE A 125 13.37 17.32 -11.25
N ASP A 126 13.58 16.13 -11.79
CA ASP A 126 14.09 15.94 -13.16
C ASP A 126 13.09 16.44 -14.20
N PHE A 127 11.78 16.33 -13.93
CA PHE A 127 10.71 16.82 -14.80
C PHE A 127 10.56 18.36 -14.78
N PHE A 128 10.87 19.01 -13.65
CA PHE A 128 10.89 20.47 -13.52
C PHE A 128 12.32 20.97 -13.31
N PRO A 129 13.13 21.11 -14.37
CA PRO A 129 14.49 21.63 -14.27
C PRO A 129 14.43 23.14 -14.03
N ASN A 130 14.00 23.57 -12.85
CA ASN A 130 14.16 24.93 -12.40
C ASN A 130 15.61 25.09 -11.91
N PRO A 131 16.44 25.92 -12.57
CA PRO A 131 17.85 26.09 -12.22
C PRO A 131 18.06 26.51 -10.76
N ASP A 132 17.12 27.26 -10.19
CA ASP A 132 17.20 27.76 -8.81
C ASP A 132 16.86 26.68 -7.78
N PHE A 133 15.94 25.75 -8.10
CA PHE A 133 15.60 24.62 -7.23
C PHE A 133 16.74 23.59 -7.17
N CYS A 134 17.40 23.34 -8.30
CA CYS A 134 18.60 22.50 -8.38
C CYS A 134 19.76 23.05 -7.53
N ARG A 135 19.86 24.38 -7.38
CA ARG A 135 20.88 25.03 -6.53
C ARG A 135 20.60 24.82 -5.05
N PHE A 136 19.34 24.90 -4.62
CA PHE A 136 18.89 24.66 -3.25
C PHE A 136 19.08 23.19 -2.82
N LEU A 137 18.79 22.23 -3.71
CA LEU A 137 18.98 20.81 -3.43
C LEU A 137 20.47 20.45 -3.30
N LYS A 138 21.36 20.99 -4.13
CA LYS A 138 22.82 20.75 -3.98
C LYS A 138 23.36 21.19 -2.62
N THR A 139 22.80 22.25 -2.04
CA THR A 139 23.16 22.69 -0.68
C THR A 139 22.53 21.81 0.40
N SER A 140 21.32 21.30 0.16
CA SER A 140 20.54 20.50 1.12
C SER A 140 20.92 19.01 1.16
N THR A 141 21.32 18.41 0.03
CA THR A 141 21.80 17.01 -0.06
C THR A 141 23.12 16.83 0.69
N LEU A 142 23.93 17.88 0.78
CA LEU A 142 25.16 17.93 1.58
C LEU A 142 24.85 17.96 3.09
N ILE A 143 23.64 18.39 3.48
CA ILE A 143 23.15 18.39 4.86
C ILE A 143 22.54 17.02 5.19
N LEU A 144 21.76 16.42 4.27
CA LEU A 144 21.13 15.11 4.47
C LEU A 144 22.13 13.94 4.57
N THR A 145 23.27 13.99 3.88
CA THR A 145 24.33 12.98 4.02
C THR A 145 25.10 13.07 5.34
N ARG A 146 25.02 14.19 6.07
CA ARG A 146 25.70 14.39 7.37
C ARG A 146 24.86 14.04 8.60
N VAL A 147 23.55 13.77 8.46
CA VAL A 147 22.62 13.58 9.59
C VAL A 147 22.21 12.11 9.81
N TYR A 148 22.90 11.16 9.18
CA TYR A 148 22.74 9.73 9.50
C TYR A 148 23.93 9.24 10.35
N PHE A 149 23.73 9.17 11.67
CA PHE A 149 24.43 8.28 12.60
C PHE A 149 23.37 7.51 13.39
#